data_AF-A0A132A8Y2-F1
#
_entry.id   AF-A0A132A8Y2-F1
#
_cell.length_a   1.000
_cell.length_b   1.000
_cell.length_c   1.000
_cell.angle_alpha   90.00
_cell.angle_beta   90.00
_cell.angle_gamma   90.00
#
_symmetry.space_group_name_H-M   'P 1'
#
loop_
_entity.id
_entity.type
_entity.pdbx_description
1 polymer ?
#
loop_
_entity_poly.entity_id
_entity_poly.type
_entity_poly.pdbx_seq_one_letter_code
_entity_poly.pdbx_strand_id
1 'polypeptide(L)'
;MFSDAVMRNESASSIRENEIYKFQFMPSDLQNIYTEILSDCTAENVFEAFSQYLVENIEPIGWKGLWIPSNDNEEFRENIGFIVKVLNVSRDLDTSVLILRQINLQEDFIDSINDFDDEFDEHHQERIVSLRELFVFSYDDRENLFHKTAFLIEIVRFFYDNIWRPWDDLDENNLNEDYLTNRVVPRLNLIYAIKNNLISERFINRYEKILVESNNTRKKMNELKEKADVQNGQEVDSNGTSTEYINEIDALEYIKLKFQLQDYQREMSIIEDSHLRNIYDTVAKSQNDDDFDDGNQNIRSLHLVSPDDFDYKSLSSTLVSLRRFLDNEKSKWPIKLCNSLTKAINCCRPGDSIFLASGSYGQTLSWIEKDIEICGIDPDVEILSNTDSGDIFWFLNVPNQIRLCNLKIKATHPLDQLILIKSGHLILENCLLDCNHLLSKDPIQLLNGAKLTEIKTKIIGQ
;
A
#
# COMPACT_ATOMS: atom_id res chain seq x y z
N MET A 1 31.31 21.03 19.25
CA MET A 1 32.39 22.01 19.49
C MET A 1 32.43 22.89 18.25
N PHE A 2 32.09 24.16 18.43
CA PHE A 2 31.82 25.20 17.42
C PHE A 2 32.94 25.41 16.40
N SER A 3 32.57 25.82 15.17
CA SER A 3 33.15 26.98 14.48
C SER A 3 32.45 27.25 13.14
N ASP A 4 32.15 28.53 12.94
CA ASP A 4 31.49 29.19 11.83
C ASP A 4 32.17 29.08 10.45
N ALA A 5 31.36 29.46 9.46
CA ALA A 5 31.68 30.27 8.28
C ALA A 5 32.62 29.69 7.21
N VAL A 6 32.01 29.41 6.05
CA VAL A 6 32.61 29.84 4.77
C VAL A 6 31.52 30.51 3.92
N MET A 7 31.33 31.81 4.15
CA MET A 7 31.07 32.74 3.07
C MET A 7 32.32 32.76 2.18
N ARG A 8 32.21 32.27 0.95
CA ARG A 8 33.14 32.60 -0.12
C ARG A 8 32.35 33.14 -1.30
N ASN A 9 32.55 34.44 -1.53
CA ASN A 9 32.27 35.11 -2.79
C ASN A 9 32.92 34.32 -3.94
N GLU A 10 32.10 33.72 -4.78
CA GLU A 10 32.45 33.47 -6.17
C GLU A 10 31.57 34.35 -7.05
N SER A 11 32.23 35.27 -7.75
CA SER A 11 31.88 35.86 -9.04
C SER A 11 30.41 36.16 -9.34
N ALA A 12 30.12 37.44 -9.57
CA ALA A 12 28.90 37.94 -10.21
C ALA A 12 28.40 37.05 -11.36
N SER A 13 27.45 36.18 -11.05
CA SER A 13 26.62 35.44 -12.00
C SER A 13 25.17 35.59 -11.54
N SER A 14 24.37 36.26 -12.35
CA SER A 14 22.90 36.36 -12.32
C SER A 14 22.19 35.67 -11.15
N ILE A 15 21.73 36.45 -10.18
CA ILE A 15 20.79 36.00 -9.14
C ILE A 15 19.53 35.51 -9.87
N ARG A 16 19.15 34.25 -9.66
CA ARG A 16 18.05 33.58 -10.37
C ARG A 16 16.70 34.03 -9.82
N GLU A 17 15.83 34.53 -10.69
CA GLU A 17 14.46 34.90 -10.34
C GLU A 17 13.63 33.60 -10.19
N ASN A 18 12.90 33.42 -9.08
CA ASN A 18 12.00 32.29 -8.78
C ASN A 18 12.57 31.04 -8.09
N GLU A 19 13.57 31.19 -7.20
CA GLU A 19 13.91 30.13 -6.23
C GLU A 19 12.78 29.91 -5.20
N ILE A 20 12.55 28.66 -4.78
CA ILE A 20 11.56 28.27 -3.78
C ILE A 20 12.27 27.91 -2.47
N TYR A 21 11.68 28.27 -1.33
CA TYR A 21 12.20 27.83 -0.01
C TYR A 21 12.14 26.30 0.14
N LYS A 22 13.24 25.71 0.62
CA LYS A 22 13.34 24.27 0.91
C LYS A 22 13.75 24.07 2.36
N PHE A 23 13.08 23.15 3.03
CA PHE A 23 13.35 22.84 4.44
C PHE A 23 13.76 21.38 4.60
N GLN A 24 14.62 21.15 5.58
CA GLN A 24 14.92 19.83 6.09
C GLN A 24 14.71 19.86 7.59
N PHE A 25 13.97 18.89 8.10
CA PHE A 25 13.63 18.85 9.51
C PHE A 25 14.40 17.75 10.23
N MET A 26 14.75 18.04 11.49
CA MET A 26 15.12 17.01 12.44
C MET A 26 13.88 16.52 13.20
N PRO A 27 13.86 15.26 13.66
CA PRO A 27 12.72 14.73 14.41
C PRO A 27 12.37 15.54 15.66
N SER A 28 13.41 15.99 16.40
CA SER A 28 13.25 16.79 17.61
C SER A 28 12.59 18.14 17.32
N ASP A 29 12.92 18.76 16.19
CA ASP A 29 12.41 20.08 15.82
C ASP A 29 10.93 19.96 15.48
N LEU A 30 10.54 18.95 14.70
CA LEU A 30 9.14 18.66 14.40
C LEU A 30 8.34 18.36 15.65
N GLN A 31 8.88 17.54 16.56
CA GLN A 31 8.19 17.24 17.81
C GLN A 31 7.95 18.49 18.64
N ASN A 32 8.95 19.37 18.77
CA ASN A 32 8.79 20.64 19.50
C ASN A 32 7.74 21.54 18.85
N ILE A 33 7.76 21.67 17.53
CA ILE A 33 6.79 22.48 16.78
C ILE A 33 5.38 21.91 16.93
N TYR A 34 5.20 20.59 16.78
CA TYR A 34 3.89 19.98 16.98
C TYR A 34 3.43 20.02 18.44
N THR A 35 4.34 20.05 19.41
CA THR A 35 3.98 20.30 20.82
C THR A 35 3.41 21.70 21.00
N GLU A 36 4.00 22.71 20.35
CA GLU A 36 3.49 24.09 20.37
C GLU A 36 2.11 24.19 19.68
N ILE A 37 1.93 23.55 18.53
CA ILE A 37 0.69 23.61 17.76
C ILE A 37 -0.44 22.82 18.44
N LEU A 38 -0.16 21.57 18.84
CA LEU A 38 -1.19 20.63 19.29
C LEU A 38 -1.39 20.67 20.80
N SER A 39 -0.37 20.91 21.61
CA SER A 39 -0.50 20.81 23.08
C SER A 39 -1.23 19.50 23.49
N ASP A 40 -2.21 19.54 24.40
CA ASP A 40 -3.04 18.39 24.80
C ASP A 40 -4.28 18.20 23.88
N CYS A 41 -4.08 18.25 22.56
CA CYS A 41 -5.17 18.18 21.58
C CYS A 41 -5.61 16.73 21.30
N THR A 42 -6.91 16.56 21.09
CA THR A 42 -7.53 15.31 20.64
C THR A 42 -7.63 15.26 19.12
N ALA A 43 -7.77 14.07 18.53
CA ALA A 43 -7.80 13.89 17.08
C ALA A 43 -8.85 14.78 16.36
N GLU A 44 -10.03 14.96 16.96
CA GLU A 44 -11.12 15.81 16.43
C GLU A 44 -10.73 17.30 16.34
N ASN A 45 -9.88 17.77 17.23
CA ASN A 45 -9.51 19.18 17.35
C ASN A 45 -8.20 19.54 16.62
N VAL A 46 -7.54 18.56 16.00
CA VAL A 46 -6.24 18.77 15.32
C VAL A 46 -6.34 19.85 14.25
N PHE A 47 -7.38 19.81 13.42
CA PHE A 47 -7.58 20.80 12.36
C PHE A 47 -7.73 22.21 12.92
N GLU A 48 -8.55 22.37 13.96
CA GLU A 48 -8.79 23.66 14.61
C GLU A 48 -7.51 24.21 15.26
N ALA A 49 -6.70 23.35 15.88
CA ALA A 49 -5.43 23.73 16.47
C ALA A 49 -4.43 24.24 15.42
N PHE A 50 -4.28 23.53 14.29
CA PHE A 50 -3.46 23.99 13.16
C PHE A 50 -3.97 25.30 12.57
N SER A 51 -5.28 25.38 12.36
CA SER A 51 -5.94 26.55 11.81
C SER A 51 -5.70 27.80 12.66
N GLN A 52 -5.92 27.70 13.97
CA GLN A 52 -5.68 28.80 14.90
C GLN A 52 -4.21 29.22 14.91
N TYR A 53 -3.29 28.27 15.04
CA TYR A 53 -1.86 28.56 15.07
C TYR A 53 -1.38 29.24 13.78
N LEU A 54 -1.87 28.80 12.62
CA LEU A 54 -1.49 29.39 11.34
C LEU A 54 -2.02 30.81 11.18
N VAL A 55 -3.29 31.07 11.48
CA VAL A 55 -3.88 32.42 11.36
C VAL A 55 -3.12 33.44 12.22
N GLU A 56 -2.57 33.02 13.37
CA GLU A 56 -1.77 33.89 14.24
C GLU A 56 -0.34 34.11 13.74
N ASN A 57 0.18 33.25 12.86
CA ASN A 57 1.62 33.20 12.55
C ASN A 57 2.00 33.33 11.08
N ILE A 58 1.06 33.12 10.15
CA ILE A 58 1.28 33.16 8.70
C ILE A 58 1.00 34.55 8.15
N GLU A 59 1.76 34.99 7.14
CA GLU A 59 1.40 36.19 6.38
C GLU A 59 0.20 35.87 5.46
N PRO A 60 -0.96 36.52 5.65
CA PRO A 60 -2.18 36.14 4.94
C PRO A 60 -2.19 36.59 3.48
N ILE A 61 -1.38 37.60 3.12
CA ILE A 61 -1.34 38.23 1.81
C ILE A 61 0.08 38.68 1.45
N GLY A 62 0.29 39.05 0.18
CA GLY A 62 1.46 39.83 -0.24
C GLY A 62 2.65 39.01 -0.74
N TRP A 63 2.60 37.69 -0.61
CA TRP A 63 3.59 36.78 -1.16
C TRP A 63 3.13 36.15 -2.48
N LYS A 64 4.11 35.72 -3.28
CA LYS A 64 3.90 34.94 -4.50
C LYS A 64 4.44 33.53 -4.29
N GLY A 65 3.89 32.58 -5.03
CA GLY A 65 4.33 31.21 -4.96
C GLY A 65 4.04 30.43 -6.24
N LEU A 66 4.53 29.20 -6.22
CA LEU A 66 4.19 28.17 -7.18
C LEU A 66 3.04 27.33 -6.59
N TRP A 67 1.94 27.24 -7.31
CA TRP A 67 0.87 26.28 -7.05
C TRP A 67 1.09 25.02 -7.90
N ILE A 68 1.13 23.86 -7.25
CA ILE A 68 1.18 22.55 -7.92
C ILE A 68 -0.09 21.80 -7.54
N PRO A 69 -1.07 21.67 -8.45
CA PRO A 69 -2.30 20.93 -8.18
C PRO A 69 -2.02 19.47 -7.81
N SER A 70 -2.75 18.92 -6.84
CA SER A 70 -2.71 17.48 -6.55
C SER A 70 -3.18 16.65 -7.76
N ASN A 71 -2.65 15.43 -7.88
CA ASN A 71 -3.05 14.46 -8.91
C ASN A 71 -4.52 14.04 -8.82
N ASP A 72 -5.19 14.30 -7.69
CA ASP A 72 -6.63 14.08 -7.53
C ASP A 72 -7.49 15.12 -8.28
N ASN A 73 -6.89 16.22 -8.76
CA ASN A 73 -7.61 17.27 -9.45
C ASN A 73 -7.77 16.93 -10.94
N GLU A 74 -8.94 16.42 -11.33
CA GLU A 74 -9.24 16.00 -12.71
C GLU A 74 -9.10 17.13 -13.75
N GLU A 75 -9.15 18.40 -13.32
CA GLU A 75 -9.06 19.56 -14.22
C GLU A 75 -7.64 19.77 -14.77
N PHE A 76 -6.60 19.39 -14.01
CA PHE A 76 -5.21 19.66 -14.37
C PHE A 76 -4.45 18.36 -14.64
N ARG A 77 -3.96 18.21 -15.87
CA ARG A 77 -3.13 17.06 -16.25
C ARG A 77 -1.79 17.09 -15.51
N GLU A 78 -1.19 15.90 -15.36
CA GLU A 78 0.14 15.72 -14.78
C GLU A 78 1.16 16.68 -15.41
N ASN A 79 2.01 17.29 -14.56
CA ASN A 79 3.14 18.16 -14.91
C ASN A 79 2.80 19.63 -15.25
N ILE A 80 1.71 20.18 -14.73
CA ILE A 80 1.41 21.61 -14.84
C ILE A 80 1.55 22.27 -13.46
N GLY A 81 2.18 23.45 -13.42
CA GLY A 81 2.21 24.31 -12.25
C GLY A 81 1.73 25.72 -12.60
N PHE A 82 1.48 26.54 -11.59
CA PHE A 82 1.02 27.92 -11.78
C PHE A 82 1.78 28.89 -10.89
N ILE A 83 2.28 29.97 -11.47
CA ILE A 83 2.78 31.12 -10.70
C ILE A 83 1.56 31.89 -10.23
N VAL A 84 1.47 32.10 -8.92
CA VAL A 84 0.31 32.73 -8.30
C VAL A 84 0.70 33.85 -7.34
N LYS A 85 -0.18 34.84 -7.21
CA LYS A 85 -0.14 35.84 -6.14
C LYS A 85 -1.19 35.50 -5.10
N VAL A 86 -0.81 35.47 -3.83
CA VAL A 86 -1.74 35.15 -2.74
C VAL A 86 -2.54 36.38 -2.34
N LEU A 87 -3.86 36.23 -2.38
CA LEU A 87 -4.84 37.26 -2.05
C LEU A 87 -5.39 37.13 -0.63
N ASN A 88 -5.51 35.90 -0.11
CA ASN A 88 -5.90 35.63 1.27
C ASN A 88 -5.63 34.17 1.65
N VAL A 89 -5.11 33.92 2.84
CA VAL A 89 -5.11 32.59 3.48
C VAL A 89 -6.28 32.51 4.44
N SER A 90 -7.19 31.56 4.23
CA SER A 90 -8.40 31.36 5.04
C SER A 90 -8.12 30.51 6.28
N ARG A 91 -9.10 30.48 7.18
CA ARG A 91 -9.10 29.62 8.36
C ARG A 91 -9.13 28.13 8.00
N ASP A 92 -9.74 27.78 6.88
CA ASP A 92 -9.95 26.39 6.46
C ASP A 92 -8.71 25.79 5.77
N LEU A 93 -7.55 26.46 5.88
CA LEU A 93 -6.32 26.12 5.14
C LEU A 93 -6.48 26.23 3.62
N ASP A 94 -7.51 26.94 3.18
CA ASP A 94 -7.76 27.28 1.80
C ASP A 94 -7.19 28.66 1.50
N THR A 95 -6.64 28.83 0.31
CA THR A 95 -5.96 30.06 -0.09
C THR A 95 -6.58 30.60 -1.36
N SER A 96 -7.04 31.85 -1.30
CA SER A 96 -7.42 32.60 -2.49
C SER A 96 -6.18 33.09 -3.20
N VAL A 97 -6.03 32.69 -4.46
CA VAL A 97 -4.87 32.98 -5.29
C VAL A 97 -5.30 33.56 -6.63
N LEU A 98 -4.48 34.49 -7.12
CA LEU A 98 -4.58 35.03 -8.46
C LEU A 98 -3.57 34.31 -9.35
N ILE A 99 -4.05 33.58 -10.35
CA ILE A 99 -3.17 32.93 -11.33
C ILE A 99 -2.54 34.00 -12.19
N LEU A 100 -1.21 34.04 -12.18
CA LEU A 100 -0.42 34.96 -13.00
C LEU A 100 0.03 34.27 -14.30
N ARG A 101 0.44 33.00 -14.21
CA ARG A 101 0.97 32.26 -15.36
C ARG A 101 0.90 30.75 -15.13
N GLN A 102 0.71 30.00 -16.21
CA GLN A 102 0.88 28.55 -16.25
C GLN A 102 2.32 28.18 -16.65
N ILE A 103 2.87 27.14 -16.02
CA ILE A 103 4.18 26.57 -16.32
C ILE A 103 4.09 25.05 -16.55
N ASN A 104 4.96 24.53 -17.41
CA ASN A 104 5.17 23.10 -17.58
C ASN A 104 6.30 22.64 -16.65
N LEU A 105 6.08 21.57 -15.89
CA LEU A 105 7.02 21.04 -14.91
C LEU A 105 8.04 20.04 -15.52
N GLN A 106 7.82 19.56 -16.74
CA GLN A 106 8.70 18.59 -17.43
C GLN A 106 9.76 19.22 -18.34
N GLU A 107 9.41 20.29 -19.06
CA GLU A 107 10.40 21.09 -19.79
C GLU A 107 11.13 21.95 -18.77
N ASP A 108 12.46 22.03 -18.90
CA ASP A 108 13.35 22.64 -17.92
C ASP A 108 12.67 23.82 -17.22
N PHE A 109 12.40 23.63 -15.92
CA PHE A 109 11.90 24.66 -15.01
C PHE A 109 12.70 25.97 -15.20
N ILE A 110 13.92 25.88 -15.73
CA ILE A 110 14.88 26.94 -15.98
C ILE A 110 14.64 27.71 -17.30
N ASP A 111 14.14 27.09 -18.38
CA ASP A 111 14.02 27.73 -19.70
C ASP A 111 12.69 28.47 -19.86
N SER A 112 11.62 27.98 -19.25
CA SER A 112 10.31 28.65 -19.24
C SER A 112 10.30 29.93 -18.39
N ILE A 113 11.30 30.14 -17.53
CA ILE A 113 11.40 31.25 -16.56
C ILE A 113 12.07 32.51 -17.11
N ASN A 114 12.85 32.43 -18.19
CA ASN A 114 13.68 33.55 -18.66
C ASN A 114 13.04 34.46 -19.73
N ASP A 115 11.92 34.07 -20.34
CA ASP A 115 11.15 34.95 -21.23
C ASP A 115 10.13 35.77 -20.40
N PHE A 116 10.64 36.84 -19.80
CA PHE A 116 9.87 37.95 -19.25
C PHE A 116 9.66 38.98 -20.37
N ASP A 117 8.65 38.77 -21.20
CA ASP A 117 7.97 39.88 -21.86
C ASP A 117 6.63 40.09 -21.13
N ASP A 118 6.42 41.32 -20.65
CA ASP A 118 5.19 41.81 -20.00
C ASP A 118 3.99 41.83 -20.98
N GLU A 119 3.73 40.75 -21.72
CA GLU A 119 2.47 40.54 -22.43
C GLU A 119 1.49 39.84 -21.48
N PHE A 120 0.88 40.69 -20.65
CA PHE A 120 -0.30 40.46 -19.83
C PHE A 120 -1.35 39.62 -20.57
N ASP A 121 -1.43 38.34 -20.28
CA ASP A 121 -2.53 37.51 -20.75
C ASP A 121 -3.76 37.72 -19.83
N GLU A 122 -4.90 38.07 -20.44
CA GLU A 122 -6.09 38.68 -19.82
C GLU A 122 -6.91 37.77 -18.88
N HIS A 123 -6.34 36.67 -18.38
CA HIS A 123 -7.07 35.66 -17.61
C HIS A 123 -6.53 35.51 -16.19
N HIS A 124 -6.53 36.63 -15.46
CA HIS A 124 -6.34 36.67 -14.01
C HIS A 124 -7.53 35.98 -13.31
N GLN A 125 -7.54 34.65 -13.31
CA GLN A 125 -8.56 33.87 -12.65
C GLN A 125 -8.22 33.76 -11.17
N GLU A 126 -9.10 34.31 -10.32
CA GLU A 126 -9.08 34.01 -8.89
C GLU A 126 -9.53 32.58 -8.67
N ARG A 127 -8.77 31.83 -7.87
CA ARG A 127 -9.11 30.47 -7.46
C ARG A 127 -8.88 30.26 -5.98
N ILE A 128 -9.60 29.29 -5.43
CA ILE A 128 -9.37 28.78 -4.08
C ILE A 128 -8.60 27.48 -4.23
N VAL A 129 -7.46 27.38 -3.56
CA VAL A 129 -6.54 26.24 -3.63
C VAL A 129 -6.11 25.83 -2.22
N SER A 130 -5.70 24.59 -2.02
CA SER A 130 -5.21 24.17 -0.69
C SER A 130 -3.87 24.84 -0.39
N LEU A 131 -3.69 25.36 0.82
CA LEU A 131 -2.42 25.92 1.28
C LEU A 131 -1.25 24.92 1.14
N ARG A 132 -1.53 23.62 1.28
CA ARG A 132 -0.54 22.53 1.13
C ARG A 132 0.01 22.42 -0.29
N GLU A 133 -0.68 22.94 -1.29
CA GLU A 133 -0.24 22.89 -2.70
C GLU A 133 0.62 24.10 -3.10
N LEU A 134 0.86 25.05 -2.18
CA LEU A 134 1.56 26.30 -2.45
C LEU A 134 3.02 26.31 -1.97
N PHE A 135 3.93 26.78 -2.81
CA PHE A 135 5.35 26.88 -2.54
C PHE A 135 5.82 28.33 -2.65
N VAL A 136 6.33 28.91 -1.57
CA VAL A 136 6.70 30.33 -1.52
C VAL A 136 8.01 30.60 -2.28
N PHE A 137 8.04 31.66 -3.09
CA PHE A 137 9.26 32.12 -3.75
C PHE A 137 10.15 32.93 -2.80
N SER A 138 11.46 32.71 -2.83
CA SER A 138 12.47 33.43 -2.04
C SER A 138 12.99 34.70 -2.72
N TYR A 139 12.86 34.81 -4.05
CA TYR A 139 13.45 35.92 -4.81
C TYR A 139 12.83 37.29 -4.53
N ASP A 140 11.51 37.35 -4.37
CA ASP A 140 10.79 38.59 -4.02
C ASP A 140 10.89 38.93 -2.52
N ASP A 141 11.61 38.12 -1.74
CA ASP A 141 11.70 38.21 -0.29
C ASP A 141 13.09 38.65 0.21
N ARG A 142 13.52 39.84 -0.23
CA ARG A 142 14.87 40.38 0.08
C ARG A 142 15.15 40.53 1.58
N GLU A 143 14.10 40.59 2.41
CA GLU A 143 14.18 40.73 3.87
C GLU A 143 13.81 39.44 4.64
N ASN A 144 13.58 38.31 3.94
CA ASN A 144 13.08 37.06 4.53
C ASN A 144 11.75 37.21 5.32
N LEU A 145 10.90 38.16 4.92
CA LEU A 145 9.56 38.43 5.45
C LEU A 145 8.64 37.21 5.34
N PHE A 146 8.74 36.46 4.24
CA PHE A 146 7.92 35.29 3.91
C PHE A 146 8.61 33.96 4.20
N HIS A 147 9.86 33.95 4.67
CA HIS A 147 10.53 32.72 5.13
C HIS A 147 9.70 32.00 6.20
N LYS A 148 9.13 32.74 7.18
CA LYS A 148 8.25 32.14 8.21
C LYS A 148 6.99 31.54 7.60
N THR A 149 6.37 32.22 6.63
CA THR A 149 5.22 31.69 5.88
C THR A 149 5.56 30.39 5.17
N ALA A 150 6.68 30.37 4.43
CA ALA A 150 7.15 29.18 3.73
C ALA A 150 7.39 28.01 4.68
N PHE A 151 8.02 28.30 5.83
CA PHE A 151 8.28 27.31 6.87
C PHE A 151 6.99 26.72 7.43
N LEU A 152 5.99 27.56 7.76
CA LEU A 152 4.71 27.11 8.30
C LEU A 152 3.93 26.25 7.32
N ILE A 153 3.90 26.62 6.04
CA ILE A 153 3.26 25.82 4.99
C ILE A 153 3.89 24.43 4.92
N GLU A 154 5.22 24.35 5.01
CA GLU A 154 5.92 23.07 4.99
C GLU A 154 5.64 22.22 6.25
N ILE A 155 5.50 22.83 7.44
CA ILE A 155 5.12 22.12 8.67
C ILE A 155 3.73 21.48 8.54
N VAL A 156 2.78 22.20 7.94
CA VAL A 156 1.41 21.74 7.70
C VAL A 156 1.39 20.64 6.64
N ARG A 157 2.09 20.85 5.52
CA ARG A 157 2.24 19.86 4.45
C ARG A 157 2.84 18.57 5.01
N PHE A 158 3.96 18.65 5.72
CA PHE A 158 4.59 17.49 6.33
C PHE A 158 3.62 16.73 7.25
N PHE A 159 2.87 17.44 8.08
CA PHE A 159 1.92 16.83 9.01
C PHE A 159 0.84 16.05 8.27
N TYR A 160 0.13 16.68 7.33
CA TYR A 160 -0.98 16.01 6.68
C TYR A 160 -0.55 14.94 5.68
N ASP A 161 0.62 15.09 5.07
CA ASP A 161 1.13 14.12 4.09
C ASP A 161 1.74 12.89 4.78
N ASN A 162 2.32 13.06 5.98
CA ASN A 162 3.13 12.01 6.60
C ASN A 162 2.64 11.56 7.98
N ILE A 163 1.91 12.39 8.73
CA ILE A 163 1.46 12.10 10.10
C ILE A 163 -0.03 11.79 10.17
N TRP A 164 -0.89 12.63 9.59
CA TRP A 164 -2.33 12.38 9.57
C TRP A 164 -2.63 11.05 8.87
N ARG A 165 -3.62 10.31 9.37
CA ARG A 165 -4.07 9.06 8.76
C ARG A 165 -5.55 9.11 8.40
N PRO A 166 -5.98 8.31 7.40
CA PRO A 166 -7.37 8.31 6.94
C PRO A 166 -8.39 7.76 7.94
N TRP A 167 -8.03 7.49 9.19
CA TRP A 167 -8.92 6.97 10.24
C TRP A 167 -8.80 7.75 11.56
N ASP A 168 -7.97 8.79 11.64
CA ASP A 168 -7.66 9.46 12.91
C ASP A 168 -8.87 10.15 13.56
N ASP A 169 -9.69 10.83 12.76
CA ASP A 169 -10.95 11.48 13.16
C ASP A 169 -12.12 10.50 13.32
N LEU A 170 -11.94 9.21 13.02
CA LEU A 170 -12.99 8.19 13.11
C LEU A 170 -12.83 7.26 14.33
N ASP A 171 -11.74 7.40 15.09
CA ASP A 171 -11.43 6.51 16.20
C ASP A 171 -12.23 6.88 17.46
N GLU A 172 -13.50 6.49 17.47
CA GLU A 172 -14.46 6.70 18.56
C GLU A 172 -13.98 6.16 19.93
N ASN A 173 -13.08 5.17 19.94
CA ASN A 173 -12.60 4.57 21.19
C ASN A 173 -11.54 5.44 21.88
N ASN A 174 -10.84 6.29 21.12
CA ASN A 174 -9.65 7.02 21.58
C ASN A 174 -9.78 8.54 21.44
N LEU A 175 -11.02 9.05 21.38
CA LEU A 175 -11.31 10.48 21.19
C LEU A 175 -10.74 11.38 22.30
N ASN A 176 -10.49 10.85 23.50
CA ASN A 176 -9.97 11.60 24.63
C ASN A 176 -8.46 11.41 24.85
N GLU A 177 -7.78 10.68 23.96
CA GLU A 177 -6.34 10.48 24.06
C GLU A 177 -5.58 11.70 23.54
N ASP A 178 -4.46 12.01 24.18
CA ASP A 178 -3.51 13.01 23.67
C ASP A 178 -2.99 12.57 22.29
N TYR A 179 -3.31 13.34 21.26
CA TYR A 179 -2.95 13.02 19.88
C TYR A 179 -1.43 13.11 19.67
N LEU A 180 -0.76 14.04 20.36
CA LEU A 180 0.68 14.24 20.21
C LEU A 180 1.46 12.99 20.63
N THR A 181 1.25 12.53 21.87
CA THR A 181 1.97 11.38 22.43
C THR A 181 1.59 10.08 21.75
N ASN A 182 0.30 9.86 21.44
CA ASN A 182 -0.18 8.57 20.98
C ASN A 182 -0.13 8.39 19.46
N ARG A 183 -0.11 9.47 18.67
CA ARG A 183 -0.14 9.41 17.19
C ARG A 183 1.06 10.08 16.55
N VAL A 184 1.35 11.34 16.89
CA VAL A 184 2.41 12.11 16.23
C VAL A 184 3.79 11.52 16.52
N VAL A 185 4.12 11.28 17.79
CA VAL A 185 5.45 10.81 18.19
C VAL A 185 5.77 9.41 17.60
N PRO A 186 4.90 8.39 17.70
CA PRO A 186 5.16 7.08 17.08
C PRO A 186 5.35 7.16 15.57
N ARG A 187 4.56 8.00 14.87
CA ARG A 187 4.63 8.16 13.40
C ARG A 187 5.87 8.90 12.96
N LEU A 188 6.29 9.94 13.69
CA LEU A 188 7.59 10.59 13.46
C LEU A 188 8.73 9.59 13.61
N ASN A 189 8.74 8.82 14.71
CA ASN A 189 9.75 7.80 14.93
C ASN A 189 9.77 6.76 13.80
N LEU A 190 8.60 6.34 13.31
CA LEU A 190 8.48 5.44 12.16
C LEU A 190 9.11 6.05 10.90
N ILE A 191 8.74 7.28 10.51
CA ILE A 191 9.25 7.95 9.30
C ILE A 191 10.78 8.03 9.32
N TYR A 192 11.37 8.43 10.45
CA TYR A 192 12.82 8.54 10.55
C TYR A 192 13.51 7.17 10.68
N ALA A 193 12.85 6.16 11.26
CA ALA A 193 13.34 4.80 11.23
C ALA A 193 13.38 4.22 9.80
N ILE A 194 12.38 4.54 8.96
CA ILE A 194 12.39 4.20 7.53
C ILE A 194 13.54 4.91 6.82
N LYS A 195 13.66 6.24 6.97
CA LYS A 195 14.75 7.04 6.35
C LYS A 195 16.15 6.55 6.74
N ASN A 196 16.32 6.08 7.97
CA ASN A 196 17.58 5.56 8.49
C ASN A 196 17.79 4.06 8.20
N ASN A 197 16.94 3.41 7.39
CA ASN A 197 17.01 1.99 7.04
C ASN A 197 17.00 1.05 8.26
N LEU A 198 16.24 1.39 9.31
CA LEU A 198 16.12 0.60 10.54
C LEU A 198 14.95 -0.40 10.50
N ILE A 199 14.17 -0.39 9.43
CA ILE A 199 12.95 -1.19 9.28
C ILE A 199 13.10 -2.11 8.08
N SER A 200 12.63 -3.35 8.21
CA SER A 200 12.69 -4.33 7.13
C SER A 200 11.77 -3.95 5.98
N GLU A 201 12.18 -4.29 4.75
CA GLU A 201 11.43 -4.00 3.52
C GLU A 201 10.01 -4.55 3.56
N ARG A 202 9.80 -5.69 4.23
CA ARG A 202 8.47 -6.27 4.44
C ARG A 202 7.50 -5.30 5.13
N PHE A 203 7.94 -4.65 6.21
CA PHE A 203 7.09 -3.70 6.93
C PHE A 203 6.89 -2.41 6.13
N ILE A 204 7.89 -1.96 5.38
CA ILE A 204 7.79 -0.78 4.51
C ILE A 204 6.75 -1.04 3.42
N ASN A 205 6.85 -2.17 2.70
CA ASN A 205 5.90 -2.53 1.66
C ASN A 205 4.48 -2.66 2.21
N ARG A 206 4.32 -3.21 3.42
CA ARG A 206 2.99 -3.29 4.04
C ARG A 206 2.46 -1.92 4.47
N TYR A 207 3.31 -1.09 5.08
CA TYR A 207 3.00 0.29 5.45
C TYR A 207 2.49 1.10 4.25
N GLU A 208 3.24 1.11 3.15
CA GLU A 208 2.89 1.83 1.93
C GLU A 208 1.57 1.32 1.34
N LYS A 209 1.40 -0.01 1.30
CA LYS A 209 0.15 -0.62 0.84
C LYS A 209 -1.04 -0.21 1.69
N ILE A 210 -0.92 -0.22 3.03
CA ILE A 210 -1.97 0.23 3.94
C ILE A 210 -2.33 1.69 3.67
N LEU A 211 -1.34 2.57 3.49
CA LEU A 211 -1.60 3.99 3.21
C LEU A 211 -2.38 4.18 1.90
N VAL A 212 -1.99 3.50 0.83
CA VAL A 212 -2.70 3.58 -0.45
C VAL A 212 -4.12 3.05 -0.33
N GLU A 213 -4.29 1.85 0.24
CA GLU A 213 -5.60 1.21 0.40
C GLU A 213 -6.55 2.05 1.28
N SER A 214 -6.05 2.55 2.41
CA SER A 214 -6.86 3.33 3.35
C SER A 214 -7.23 4.72 2.84
N ASN A 215 -6.35 5.40 2.11
CA ASN A 215 -6.68 6.67 1.45
C ASN A 215 -7.80 6.46 0.42
N ASN A 216 -7.71 5.40 -0.39
CA ASN A 216 -8.75 5.02 -1.34
C ASN A 216 -10.08 4.68 -0.64
N THR A 217 -10.03 3.97 0.49
CA THR A 217 -11.22 3.68 1.30
C THR A 217 -11.85 4.97 1.85
N ARG A 218 -11.04 5.89 2.39
CA ARG A 218 -11.54 7.19 2.89
C ARG A 218 -12.13 8.05 1.76
N LYS A 219 -11.53 8.06 0.57
CA LYS A 219 -12.06 8.77 -0.61
C LYS A 219 -13.47 8.28 -0.94
N LYS A 220 -13.67 6.96 -1.04
CA LYS A 220 -14.99 6.35 -1.24
C LYS A 220 -15.99 6.69 -0.12
N MET A 221 -15.54 6.75 1.13
CA MET A 221 -16.40 7.16 2.25
C MET A 221 -16.85 8.62 2.12
N ASN A 222 -15.96 9.52 1.72
CA ASN A 222 -16.30 10.92 1.50
C ASN A 222 -17.27 11.08 0.31
N GLU A 223 -17.06 10.35 -0.79
CA GLU A 223 -17.99 10.33 -1.93
C GLU A 223 -19.40 9.87 -1.54
N LEU A 224 -19.52 8.89 -0.63
CA LEU A 224 -20.83 8.47 -0.11
C LEU A 224 -21.48 9.54 0.75
N LYS A 225 -20.71 10.26 1.58
CA LYS A 225 -21.20 11.38 2.38
C LYS A 225 -21.70 12.52 1.49
N GLU A 226 -20.91 12.92 0.49
CA GLU A 226 -21.29 13.97 -0.46
C GLU A 226 -22.56 13.61 -1.23
N LYS A 227 -22.70 12.35 -1.67
CA LYS A 227 -23.93 11.86 -2.31
C LYS A 227 -25.14 11.98 -1.39
N ALA A 228 -24.99 11.66 -0.10
CA ALA A 228 -26.07 11.81 0.88
C ALA A 228 -26.44 13.28 1.10
N ASP A 229 -25.46 14.17 1.22
CA ASP A 229 -25.68 15.61 1.42
C ASP A 229 -26.41 16.25 0.23
N VAL A 230 -26.05 15.87 -1.00
CA VAL A 230 -26.72 16.34 -2.23
C VAL A 230 -28.17 15.86 -2.32
N GLN A 231 -28.46 14.61 -1.91
CA GLN A 231 -29.82 14.07 -1.90
C GLN A 231 -30.71 14.76 -0.86
N ASN A 232 -30.17 15.06 0.32
CA ASN A 232 -30.88 15.77 1.39
C ASN A 232 -31.17 17.24 1.05
N GLY A 233 -30.39 17.87 0.16
CA GLY A 233 -30.61 19.24 -0.31
C GLY A 233 -31.76 19.43 -1.31
N GLN A 234 -32.40 18.35 -1.79
CA GLN A 234 -33.43 18.41 -2.84
C GLN A 234 -34.87 18.20 -2.36
N GLU A 235 -35.12 17.77 -1.11
CA GLU A 235 -36.48 17.58 -0.57
C GLU A 235 -36.86 18.66 0.46
N VAL A 236 -37.38 19.78 -0.04
CA VAL A 236 -38.14 20.73 0.80
C VAL A 236 -39.63 20.49 0.55
N ASP A 237 -40.17 19.41 1.12
CA ASP A 237 -41.62 19.19 1.14
C ASP A 237 -42.26 19.82 2.38
N SER A 238 -43.46 20.36 2.20
CA SER A 238 -44.12 21.38 3.05
C SER A 238 -44.59 20.92 4.44
N ASN A 239 -44.06 19.85 5.02
CA ASN A 239 -44.54 19.29 6.29
C ASN A 239 -43.49 19.11 7.40
N GLY A 240 -42.36 19.83 7.35
CA GLY A 240 -41.57 20.17 8.55
C GLY A 240 -41.11 19.00 9.42
N THR A 241 -40.88 17.82 8.85
CA THR A 241 -40.24 16.70 9.54
C THR A 241 -39.05 16.25 8.70
N SER A 242 -37.89 16.85 8.95
CA SER A 242 -36.61 16.43 8.36
C SER A 242 -36.27 15.06 8.94
N THR A 243 -36.25 14.04 8.10
CA THR A 243 -35.76 12.72 8.49
C THR A 243 -34.57 12.39 7.59
N GLU A 244 -33.38 12.57 8.14
CA GLU A 244 -32.11 12.11 7.58
C GLU A 244 -32.21 10.60 7.28
N TYR A 245 -32.28 10.22 6.01
CA TYR A 245 -32.09 8.82 5.63
C TYR A 245 -31.08 8.75 4.50
N ILE A 246 -29.83 8.43 4.86
CA ILE A 246 -28.91 7.76 3.95
C ILE A 246 -29.64 6.50 3.47
N ASN A 247 -29.67 6.24 2.16
CA ASN A 247 -30.21 5.01 1.62
C ASN A 247 -29.59 3.80 2.36
N GLU A 248 -30.39 2.82 2.78
CA GLU A 248 -29.94 1.68 3.59
C GLU A 248 -28.72 0.96 2.96
N ILE A 249 -28.66 0.94 1.62
CA ILE A 249 -27.52 0.39 0.86
C ILE A 249 -26.25 1.22 1.05
N ASP A 250 -26.33 2.55 0.98
CA ASP A 250 -25.18 3.45 1.15
C ASP A 250 -24.71 3.48 2.60
N ALA A 251 -25.62 3.36 3.56
CA ALA A 251 -25.29 3.23 4.98
C ALA A 251 -24.55 1.90 5.27
N LEU A 252 -25.02 0.78 4.69
CA LEU A 252 -24.33 -0.50 4.80
C LEU A 252 -22.93 -0.45 4.18
N GLU A 253 -22.77 0.18 3.02
CA GLU A 253 -21.46 0.32 2.37
C GLU A 253 -20.52 1.21 3.19
N TYR A 254 -21.02 2.33 3.71
CA TYR A 254 -20.26 3.20 4.62
C TYR A 254 -19.74 2.45 5.84
N ILE A 255 -20.58 1.61 6.47
CA ILE A 255 -20.18 0.78 7.63
C ILE A 255 -19.09 -0.23 7.24
N LYS A 256 -19.18 -0.88 6.09
CA LYS A 256 -18.12 -1.79 5.61
C LYS A 256 -16.79 -1.07 5.42
N LEU A 257 -16.82 0.11 4.80
CA LEU A 257 -15.61 0.92 4.60
C LEU A 257 -15.02 1.36 5.95
N LYS A 258 -15.87 1.73 6.93
CA LYS A 258 -15.43 2.03 8.31
C LYS A 258 -14.73 0.82 8.95
N PHE A 259 -15.27 -0.39 8.83
CA PHE A 259 -14.62 -1.60 9.34
C PHE A 259 -13.28 -1.89 8.65
N GLN A 260 -13.20 -1.69 7.33
CA GLN A 260 -11.92 -1.81 6.62
C GLN A 260 -10.87 -0.83 7.14
N LEU A 261 -11.24 0.43 7.39
CA LEU A 261 -10.32 1.41 8.01
C LEU A 261 -9.87 0.99 9.40
N GLN A 262 -10.75 0.40 10.22
CA GLN A 262 -10.38 -0.14 11.54
C GLN A 262 -9.42 -1.32 11.43
N ASP A 263 -9.58 -2.19 10.43
CA ASP A 263 -8.65 -3.28 10.16
C ASP A 263 -7.27 -2.74 9.79
N TYR A 264 -7.21 -1.74 8.90
CA TYR A 264 -5.97 -1.05 8.55
C TYR A 264 -5.32 -0.37 9.76
N GLN A 265 -6.10 0.29 10.60
CA GLN A 265 -5.60 0.95 11.80
C GLN A 265 -4.96 -0.05 12.77
N ARG A 266 -5.61 -1.21 13.01
CA ARG A 266 -5.07 -2.26 13.90
C ARG A 266 -3.76 -2.84 13.36
N GLU A 267 -3.65 -3.03 12.06
CA GLU A 267 -2.41 -3.52 11.48
C GLU A 267 -1.32 -2.44 11.52
N MET A 268 -1.69 -1.19 11.24
CA MET A 268 -0.77 -0.06 11.25
C MET A 268 -0.19 0.19 12.65
N SER A 269 -0.94 -0.04 13.72
CA SER A 269 -0.43 0.13 15.09
C SER A 269 0.73 -0.83 15.43
N ILE A 270 0.71 -2.05 14.87
CA ILE A 270 1.82 -3.00 14.97
C ILE A 270 3.05 -2.45 14.24
N ILE A 271 2.83 -1.82 13.08
CA ILE A 271 3.90 -1.25 12.27
C ILE A 271 4.45 0.03 12.90
N GLU A 272 3.66 0.85 13.57
CA GLU A 272 4.13 2.10 14.22
C GLU A 272 4.95 1.82 15.48
N ASP A 273 4.59 0.77 16.24
CA ASP A 273 5.29 0.40 17.48
C ASP A 273 6.53 -0.47 17.23
N SER A 274 7.70 0.04 17.62
CA SER A 274 8.99 -0.67 17.46
C SER A 274 9.07 -2.01 18.19
N HIS A 275 8.44 -2.15 19.35
CA HIS A 275 8.40 -3.37 20.12
C HIS A 275 7.47 -4.38 19.47
N LEU A 276 6.27 -3.95 19.04
CA LEU A 276 5.33 -4.81 18.35
C LEU A 276 5.86 -5.30 17.00
N ARG A 277 6.60 -4.49 16.24
CA ARG A 277 7.31 -4.97 15.03
C ARG A 277 8.23 -6.15 15.33
N ASN A 278 9.04 -6.05 16.39
CA ASN A 278 9.97 -7.10 16.80
C ASN A 278 9.24 -8.37 17.28
N ILE A 279 8.15 -8.20 18.03
CA ILE A 279 7.30 -9.31 18.45
C ILE A 279 6.62 -9.93 17.23
N TYR A 280 6.10 -9.13 16.30
CA TYR A 280 5.43 -9.61 15.11
C TYR A 280 6.38 -10.44 14.24
N ASP A 281 7.65 -10.05 14.11
CA ASP A 281 8.64 -10.91 13.45
C ASP A 281 8.90 -12.20 14.23
N THR A 282 8.89 -12.14 15.55
CA THR A 282 9.04 -13.32 16.42
C THR A 282 7.84 -14.25 16.29
N VAL A 283 6.61 -13.70 16.27
CA VAL A 283 5.35 -14.43 16.12
C VAL A 283 5.12 -14.87 14.68
N ALA A 284 5.60 -14.15 13.67
CA ALA A 284 5.55 -14.61 12.29
C ALA A 284 6.56 -15.74 12.07
N LYS A 285 7.73 -15.69 12.71
CA LYS A 285 8.67 -16.81 12.76
C LYS A 285 8.08 -17.98 13.57
N SER A 286 7.45 -17.69 14.72
CA SER A 286 6.83 -18.71 15.55
C SER A 286 5.60 -19.30 14.89
N GLN A 287 4.72 -18.56 14.21
CA GLN A 287 3.60 -19.13 13.44
C GLN A 287 4.03 -19.92 12.21
N ASN A 288 5.24 -19.69 11.69
CA ASN A 288 5.87 -20.58 10.72
C ASN A 288 6.49 -21.83 11.39
N ASP A 289 6.71 -21.81 12.71
CA ASP A 289 7.28 -22.89 13.53
C ASP A 289 6.26 -23.60 14.46
N ASP A 290 5.08 -23.03 14.71
CA ASP A 290 4.06 -23.37 15.71
C ASP A 290 2.92 -24.18 15.09
N ASP A 291 3.29 -25.18 14.28
CA ASP A 291 2.48 -26.39 14.19
C ASP A 291 3.18 -27.44 15.06
N PHE A 292 2.75 -27.53 16.31
CA PHE A 292 3.17 -28.49 17.33
C PHE A 292 4.68 -28.49 17.63
N ASP A 293 5.08 -27.70 18.63
CA ASP A 293 6.22 -28.06 19.47
C ASP A 293 5.89 -29.35 20.24
N ASP A 294 6.10 -30.48 19.57
CA ASP A 294 6.26 -31.79 20.20
C ASP A 294 7.66 -32.31 19.85
N GLY A 295 8.70 -31.69 20.41
CA GLY A 295 9.99 -32.32 20.75
C GLY A 295 10.80 -33.06 19.66
N ASN A 296 10.39 -33.04 18.40
CA ASN A 296 11.00 -33.83 17.32
C ASN A 296 11.03 -33.00 16.03
N GLN A 297 12.07 -32.18 15.87
CA GLN A 297 12.35 -31.36 14.69
C GLN A 297 12.59 -32.13 13.37
N ASN A 298 12.24 -33.41 13.30
CA ASN A 298 12.53 -34.29 12.16
C ASN A 298 11.31 -35.06 11.64
N ILE A 299 10.11 -34.78 12.16
CA ILE A 299 8.88 -35.44 11.70
C ILE A 299 8.29 -34.67 10.51
N ARG A 300 8.29 -35.32 9.35
CA ARG A 300 7.61 -34.83 8.14
C ARG A 300 6.11 -34.81 8.35
N SER A 301 5.42 -33.85 7.74
CA SER A 301 3.98 -33.67 7.87
C SER A 301 3.25 -33.81 6.53
N LEU A 302 1.97 -34.18 6.63
CA LEU A 302 1.07 -34.28 5.50
C LEU A 302 0.08 -33.12 5.54
N HIS A 303 0.04 -32.30 4.51
CA HIS A 303 -0.89 -31.18 4.41
C HIS A 303 -2.06 -31.58 3.51
N LEU A 304 -3.25 -31.72 4.07
CA LEU A 304 -4.47 -32.00 3.33
C LEU A 304 -5.19 -30.68 3.04
N VAL A 305 -5.35 -30.36 1.76
CA VAL A 305 -5.99 -29.13 1.29
C VAL A 305 -7.39 -29.44 0.76
N SER A 306 -8.37 -28.67 1.20
CA SER A 306 -9.75 -28.72 0.72
C SER A 306 -10.12 -27.44 -0.05
N PRO A 307 -11.00 -27.51 -1.05
CA PRO A 307 -11.60 -26.33 -1.67
C PRO A 307 -12.61 -25.64 -0.73
N ASP A 308 -13.07 -24.44 -1.09
CA ASP A 308 -14.01 -23.67 -0.25
C ASP A 308 -15.37 -24.37 -0.07
N ASP A 309 -15.88 -25.06 -1.10
CA ASP A 309 -17.17 -25.78 -1.08
C ASP A 309 -17.07 -27.24 -0.55
N PHE A 310 -16.11 -27.51 0.35
CA PHE A 310 -15.82 -28.87 0.79
C PHE A 310 -16.79 -29.38 1.87
N ASP A 311 -17.70 -30.28 1.46
CA ASP A 311 -18.70 -30.87 2.35
C ASP A 311 -18.21 -32.14 3.08
N TYR A 312 -19.01 -32.60 4.06
CA TYR A 312 -18.69 -33.81 4.84
C TYR A 312 -18.55 -35.07 3.97
N LYS A 313 -19.33 -35.19 2.89
CA LYS A 313 -19.26 -36.35 1.99
C LYS A 313 -17.93 -36.36 1.24
N SER A 314 -17.50 -35.21 0.75
CA SER A 314 -16.23 -34.99 0.07
C SER A 314 -15.05 -35.24 1.00
N LEU A 315 -15.12 -34.80 2.26
CA LEU A 315 -14.13 -35.16 3.30
C LEU A 315 -14.04 -36.68 3.46
N SER A 316 -15.19 -37.35 3.63
CA SER A 316 -15.23 -38.80 3.85
C SER A 316 -14.64 -39.58 2.68
N SER A 317 -14.98 -39.22 1.43
CA SER A 317 -14.41 -39.86 0.24
C SER A 317 -12.91 -39.57 0.11
N THR A 318 -12.49 -38.33 0.36
CA THR A 318 -11.09 -37.90 0.29
C THR A 318 -10.24 -38.71 1.26
N LEU A 319 -10.69 -38.91 2.51
CA LEU A 319 -9.95 -39.70 3.50
C LEU A 319 -9.82 -41.18 3.09
N VAL A 320 -10.83 -41.74 2.43
CA VAL A 320 -10.78 -43.11 1.88
C VAL A 320 -9.78 -43.19 0.71
N SER A 321 -9.80 -42.23 -0.21
CA SER A 321 -8.87 -42.15 -1.33
C SER A 321 -7.43 -41.91 -0.88
N LEU A 322 -7.23 -41.03 0.11
CA LEU A 322 -5.92 -40.67 0.66
C LEU A 322 -5.14 -41.90 1.13
N ARG A 323 -5.82 -42.91 1.69
CA ARG A 323 -5.21 -44.17 2.13
C ARG A 323 -4.38 -44.86 1.04
N ARG A 324 -4.71 -44.65 -0.24
CA ARG A 324 -3.96 -45.21 -1.38
C ARG A 324 -2.57 -44.59 -1.57
N PHE A 325 -2.35 -43.39 -1.05
CA PHE A 325 -1.11 -42.63 -1.17
C PHE A 325 -0.23 -42.70 0.09
N LEU A 326 -0.77 -43.27 1.18
CA LEU A 326 -0.07 -43.39 2.45
C LEU A 326 0.71 -44.71 2.52
N ASP A 327 2.02 -44.62 2.25
CA ASP A 327 2.95 -45.72 2.52
C ASP A 327 3.14 -45.93 4.04
N ASN A 328 3.79 -47.03 4.43
CA ASN A 328 4.04 -47.37 5.84
C ASN A 328 4.77 -46.26 6.63
N GLU A 329 5.55 -45.42 5.96
CA GLU A 329 6.19 -44.25 6.55
C GLU A 329 5.21 -43.06 6.68
N LYS A 330 4.56 -42.67 5.58
CA LYS A 330 3.62 -41.52 5.55
C LYS A 330 2.39 -41.70 6.43
N SER A 331 1.95 -42.94 6.63
CA SER A 331 0.83 -43.25 7.54
C SER A 331 1.07 -42.88 9.01
N LYS A 332 2.32 -42.60 9.40
CA LYS A 332 2.70 -42.15 10.74
C LYS A 332 2.86 -40.63 10.84
N TRP A 333 2.80 -39.90 9.72
CA TRP A 333 3.02 -38.47 9.69
C TRP A 333 1.78 -37.74 10.21
N PRO A 334 1.92 -36.64 10.98
CA PRO A 334 0.81 -35.80 11.38
C PRO A 334 0.14 -35.18 10.14
N ILE A 335 -1.20 -35.14 10.16
CA ILE A 335 -2.01 -34.52 9.11
C ILE A 335 -2.39 -33.11 9.54
N LYS A 336 -2.05 -32.12 8.73
CA LYS A 336 -2.43 -30.71 8.87
C LYS A 336 -3.52 -30.39 7.86
N LEU A 337 -4.58 -29.72 8.29
CA LEU A 337 -5.69 -29.31 7.42
C LEU A 337 -5.46 -27.86 6.95
N CYS A 338 -5.51 -27.66 5.64
CA CYS A 338 -5.33 -26.35 5.02
C CYS A 338 -6.58 -25.97 4.20
N ASN A 339 -6.97 -24.70 4.26
CA ASN A 339 -8.09 -24.14 3.50
C ASN A 339 -7.65 -23.50 2.16
N SER A 340 -6.36 -23.50 1.83
CA SER A 340 -5.87 -23.07 0.52
C SER A 340 -4.52 -23.70 0.18
N LEU A 341 -4.24 -23.83 -1.11
CA LEU A 341 -2.95 -24.33 -1.61
C LEU A 341 -1.81 -23.38 -1.23
N THR A 342 -2.00 -22.07 -1.35
CA THR A 342 -1.03 -21.05 -0.92
C THR A 342 -0.61 -21.24 0.54
N LYS A 343 -1.58 -21.46 1.45
CA LYS A 343 -1.28 -21.70 2.87
C LYS A 343 -0.45 -22.97 3.05
N ALA A 344 -0.81 -24.06 2.35
CA ALA A 344 -0.08 -25.31 2.42
C ALA A 344 1.37 -25.18 1.93
N ILE A 345 1.61 -24.52 0.79
CA ILE A 345 2.96 -24.28 0.24
C ILE A 345 3.82 -23.48 1.24
N ASN A 346 3.23 -22.45 1.84
CA ASN A 346 3.94 -21.60 2.81
C ASN A 346 4.30 -22.37 4.09
N CYS A 347 3.38 -23.19 4.61
CA CYS A 347 3.55 -23.97 5.84
C CYS A 347 4.39 -25.25 5.68
N CYS A 348 4.63 -25.72 4.45
CA CYS A 348 5.41 -26.93 4.21
C CYS A 348 6.90 -26.75 4.59
N ARG A 349 7.49 -27.82 5.14
CA ARG A 349 8.93 -27.98 5.33
C ARG A 349 9.53 -28.85 4.20
N PRO A 350 10.83 -28.75 3.92
CA PRO A 350 11.49 -29.67 2.98
C PRO A 350 11.25 -31.13 3.37
N GLY A 351 10.70 -31.91 2.44
CA GLY A 351 10.33 -33.32 2.60
C GLY A 351 8.86 -33.57 2.91
N ASP A 352 8.05 -32.54 3.14
CA ASP A 352 6.60 -32.66 3.37
C ASP A 352 5.84 -33.03 2.08
N SER A 353 4.60 -33.53 2.28
CA SER A 353 3.68 -33.84 1.18
C SER A 353 2.38 -33.04 1.31
N ILE A 354 1.99 -32.36 0.25
CA ILE A 354 0.70 -31.69 0.08
C ILE A 354 -0.22 -32.60 -0.73
N PHE A 355 -1.40 -32.87 -0.21
CA PHE A 355 -2.44 -33.62 -0.89
C PHE A 355 -3.68 -32.75 -1.10
N LEU A 356 -4.14 -32.68 -2.34
CA LEU A 356 -5.30 -31.91 -2.75
C LEU A 356 -6.52 -32.81 -2.88
N ALA A 357 -7.62 -32.47 -2.21
CA ALA A 357 -8.91 -33.08 -2.46
C ALA A 357 -9.45 -32.69 -3.84
N SER A 358 -10.41 -33.44 -4.39
CA SER A 358 -11.11 -33.06 -5.62
C SER A 358 -11.67 -31.63 -5.54
N GLY A 359 -11.41 -30.83 -6.57
CA GLY A 359 -11.81 -29.43 -6.62
C GLY A 359 -10.93 -28.56 -7.52
N SER A 360 -11.27 -27.28 -7.59
CA SER A 360 -10.51 -26.27 -8.31
C SER A 360 -9.85 -25.30 -7.32
N TYR A 361 -8.54 -25.10 -7.48
CA TYR A 361 -7.73 -24.29 -6.59
C TYR A 361 -7.18 -23.10 -7.37
N GLY A 362 -7.68 -21.91 -7.06
CA GLY A 362 -7.12 -20.66 -7.57
C GLY A 362 -5.78 -20.37 -6.91
N GLN A 363 -4.76 -20.07 -7.72
CA GLN A 363 -3.40 -19.84 -7.26
C GLN A 363 -2.80 -18.63 -7.98
N THR A 364 -2.12 -17.76 -7.25
CA THR A 364 -1.30 -16.67 -7.82
C THR A 364 0.10 -17.19 -8.16
N LEU A 365 1.08 -16.29 -8.39
CA LEU A 365 2.48 -16.70 -8.60
C LEU A 365 2.94 -17.62 -7.46
N SER A 366 3.37 -18.84 -7.81
CA SER A 366 3.86 -19.82 -6.84
C SER A 366 5.37 -19.91 -6.88
N TRP A 367 6.03 -19.23 -5.94
CA TRP A 367 7.48 -19.30 -5.76
C TRP A 367 7.84 -20.44 -4.79
N ILE A 368 8.46 -21.51 -5.29
CA ILE A 368 8.75 -22.72 -4.51
C ILE A 368 10.26 -22.98 -4.45
N GLU A 369 10.81 -22.94 -3.23
CA GLU A 369 12.25 -23.16 -2.95
C GLU A 369 12.52 -24.35 -2.01
N LYS A 370 11.53 -25.23 -1.86
CA LYS A 370 11.58 -26.37 -0.93
C LYS A 370 11.37 -27.68 -1.70
N ASP A 371 12.08 -28.73 -1.29
CA ASP A 371 11.88 -30.08 -1.83
C ASP A 371 10.57 -30.66 -1.30
N ILE A 372 9.47 -30.56 -2.04
CA ILE A 372 8.14 -31.00 -1.59
C ILE A 372 7.45 -31.86 -2.64
N GLU A 373 6.39 -32.55 -2.21
CA GLU A 373 5.49 -33.28 -3.10
C GLU A 373 4.11 -32.64 -3.07
N ILE A 374 3.51 -32.40 -4.24
CA ILE A 374 2.13 -31.90 -4.38
C ILE A 374 1.34 -32.88 -5.23
N CYS A 375 0.31 -33.48 -4.66
CA CYS A 375 -0.43 -34.55 -5.32
C CYS A 375 -1.94 -34.42 -5.20
N GLY A 376 -2.64 -34.62 -6.32
CA GLY A 376 -4.09 -34.80 -6.33
C GLY A 376 -4.45 -36.18 -5.78
N ILE A 377 -5.35 -36.21 -4.79
CA ILE A 377 -5.89 -37.46 -4.22
C ILE A 377 -6.84 -38.13 -5.22
N ASP A 378 -7.66 -37.31 -5.86
CA ASP A 378 -8.71 -37.71 -6.78
C ASP A 378 -8.40 -37.17 -8.19
N PRO A 379 -8.96 -37.74 -9.27
CA PRO A 379 -8.64 -37.34 -10.64
C PRO A 379 -9.10 -35.93 -11.02
N ASP A 380 -10.07 -35.37 -10.29
CA ASP A 380 -10.67 -34.06 -10.58
C ASP A 380 -10.03 -32.96 -9.72
N VAL A 381 -8.70 -32.81 -9.81
CA VAL A 381 -7.93 -31.77 -9.10
C VAL A 381 -7.37 -30.80 -10.13
N GLU A 382 -7.90 -29.58 -10.12
CA GLU A 382 -7.49 -28.50 -11.03
C GLU A 382 -6.81 -27.36 -10.27
N ILE A 383 -5.66 -26.91 -10.76
CA ILE A 383 -4.96 -25.72 -10.28
C ILE A 383 -5.05 -24.66 -11.36
N LEU A 384 -5.70 -23.54 -11.02
CA LEU A 384 -6.02 -22.45 -11.93
C LEU A 384 -5.17 -21.24 -11.60
N SER A 385 -4.55 -20.63 -12.61
CA SER A 385 -3.89 -19.34 -12.40
C SER A 385 -4.93 -18.26 -12.10
N ASN A 386 -4.57 -17.27 -11.27
CA ASN A 386 -5.36 -16.07 -11.03
C ASN A 386 -4.72 -14.86 -11.72
N THR A 387 -5.46 -13.81 -12.10
CA THR A 387 -4.96 -12.66 -12.88
C THR A 387 -3.70 -11.99 -12.32
N ASP A 388 -3.42 -12.17 -11.03
CA ASP A 388 -2.26 -11.62 -10.34
C ASP A 388 -0.98 -12.48 -10.46
N SER A 389 -0.96 -13.54 -11.29
CA SER A 389 0.23 -14.42 -11.41
C SER A 389 1.39 -13.87 -12.27
N GLY A 390 1.27 -12.69 -12.88
CA GLY A 390 2.32 -12.12 -13.74
C GLY A 390 2.54 -12.98 -15.00
N ASP A 391 3.73 -12.94 -15.61
CA ASP A 391 4.02 -13.67 -16.86
C ASP A 391 4.40 -15.16 -16.66
N ILE A 392 4.68 -15.57 -15.42
CA ILE A 392 5.13 -16.92 -15.06
C ILE A 392 4.21 -17.47 -13.97
N PHE A 393 3.59 -18.63 -14.15
CA PHE A 393 2.67 -19.15 -13.13
C PHE A 393 3.41 -19.84 -11.95
N TRP A 394 4.33 -20.76 -12.24
CA TRP A 394 5.10 -21.49 -11.22
C TRP A 394 6.59 -21.23 -11.39
N PHE A 395 7.23 -20.72 -10.34
CA PHE A 395 8.66 -20.48 -10.30
C PHE A 395 9.33 -21.46 -9.32
N LEU A 396 10.21 -22.32 -9.84
CA LEU A 396 10.84 -23.41 -9.09
C LEU A 396 12.35 -23.17 -8.94
N ASN A 397 12.81 -23.09 -7.70
CA ASN A 397 14.22 -22.89 -7.33
C ASN A 397 14.58 -23.85 -6.19
N VAL A 398 14.52 -25.16 -6.45
CA VAL A 398 14.62 -26.18 -5.40
C VAL A 398 16.04 -26.77 -5.30
N PRO A 399 16.49 -27.17 -4.09
CA PRO A 399 17.82 -27.77 -3.91
C PRO A 399 17.99 -29.12 -4.61
N ASN A 400 17.00 -30.00 -4.51
CA ASN A 400 17.07 -31.36 -5.06
C ASN A 400 15.97 -31.62 -6.07
N GLN A 401 14.73 -31.81 -5.59
CA GLN A 401 13.62 -32.23 -6.44
C GLN A 401 12.27 -31.81 -5.87
N ILE A 402 11.34 -31.55 -6.79
CA ILE A 402 9.92 -31.34 -6.51
C ILE A 402 9.09 -32.30 -7.36
N ARG A 403 8.09 -32.94 -6.75
CA ARG A 403 7.21 -33.89 -7.43
C ARG A 403 5.79 -33.34 -7.48
N LEU A 404 5.23 -33.24 -8.67
CA LEU A 404 3.84 -32.90 -8.91
C LEU A 404 3.14 -34.12 -9.49
N CYS A 405 2.05 -34.57 -8.87
CA CYS A 405 1.38 -35.79 -9.31
C CYS A 405 -0.15 -35.72 -9.34
N ASN A 406 -0.78 -36.32 -10.35
CA ASN A 406 -2.25 -36.34 -10.52
C ASN A 406 -2.89 -34.93 -10.48
N LEU A 407 -2.31 -33.97 -11.19
CA LEU A 407 -2.79 -32.58 -11.22
C LEU A 407 -3.15 -32.14 -12.62
N LYS A 408 -4.22 -31.36 -12.76
CA LYS A 408 -4.47 -30.55 -13.96
C LYS A 408 -4.09 -29.10 -13.68
N ILE A 409 -3.08 -28.58 -14.38
CA ILE A 409 -2.60 -27.20 -14.20
C ILE A 409 -3.04 -26.40 -15.41
N LYS A 410 -3.77 -25.30 -15.21
CA LYS A 410 -4.37 -24.52 -16.27
C LYS A 410 -4.12 -23.02 -16.10
N ALA A 411 -3.67 -22.40 -17.18
CA ALA A 411 -3.65 -20.94 -17.33
C ALA A 411 -5.08 -20.42 -17.61
N THR A 412 -5.55 -19.42 -16.86
CA THR A 412 -6.86 -18.78 -17.05
C THR A 412 -6.76 -17.44 -17.80
N HIS A 413 -5.57 -16.90 -17.95
CA HIS A 413 -5.25 -15.63 -18.61
C HIS A 413 -3.92 -15.77 -19.39
N PRO A 414 -3.62 -14.84 -20.32
CA PRO A 414 -2.38 -14.88 -21.08
C PRO A 414 -1.14 -14.90 -20.18
N LEU A 415 -0.28 -15.89 -20.37
CA LEU A 415 0.98 -16.07 -19.62
C LEU A 415 2.12 -16.34 -20.62
N ASP A 416 3.33 -15.89 -20.33
CA ASP A 416 4.50 -16.31 -21.11
C ASP A 416 4.83 -17.78 -20.83
N GLN A 417 4.83 -18.19 -19.56
CA GLN A 417 5.24 -19.54 -19.15
C GLN A 417 4.39 -20.11 -18.03
N LEU A 418 4.09 -21.41 -18.11
CA LEU A 418 3.36 -22.11 -17.06
C LEU A 418 4.29 -22.48 -15.90
N ILE A 419 5.48 -22.99 -16.21
CA ILE A 419 6.46 -23.42 -15.20
C ILE A 419 7.86 -22.99 -15.62
N LEU A 420 8.53 -22.20 -14.78
CA LEU A 420 9.94 -21.85 -14.91
C LEU A 420 10.76 -22.57 -13.84
N ILE A 421 11.77 -23.33 -14.26
CA ILE A 421 12.68 -24.04 -13.36
C ILE A 421 14.05 -23.38 -13.39
N LYS A 422 14.40 -22.67 -12.31
CA LYS A 422 15.70 -22.01 -12.15
C LYS A 422 16.81 -22.98 -11.76
N SER A 423 16.54 -23.91 -10.84
CA SER A 423 17.46 -24.97 -10.41
C SER A 423 16.71 -26.16 -9.81
N GLY A 424 17.35 -27.32 -9.79
CA GLY A 424 16.78 -28.56 -9.23
C GLY A 424 16.13 -29.46 -10.27
N HIS A 425 15.25 -30.37 -9.83
CA HIS A 425 14.61 -31.37 -10.66
C HIS A 425 13.09 -31.39 -10.45
N LEU A 426 12.32 -31.08 -11.50
CA LEU A 426 10.86 -31.27 -11.49
C LEU A 426 10.49 -32.65 -12.03
N ILE A 427 9.67 -33.37 -11.28
CA ILE A 427 9.06 -34.64 -11.67
C ILE A 427 7.56 -34.39 -11.82
N LEU A 428 7.06 -34.47 -13.06
CA LEU A 428 5.64 -34.45 -13.37
C LEU A 428 5.16 -35.88 -13.58
N GLU A 429 4.19 -36.33 -12.78
CA GLU A 429 3.64 -37.67 -12.89
C GLU A 429 2.12 -37.65 -13.02
N ASN A 430 1.61 -38.16 -14.14
CA ASN A 430 0.18 -38.20 -14.43
C ASN A 430 -0.47 -36.80 -14.32
N CYS A 431 0.24 -35.77 -14.81
CA CYS A 431 -0.26 -34.40 -14.84
C CYS A 431 -0.86 -34.06 -16.22
N LEU A 432 -1.81 -33.12 -16.24
CA LEU A 432 -2.34 -32.52 -17.46
C LEU A 432 -2.05 -31.01 -17.44
N LEU A 433 -1.23 -30.53 -18.36
CA LEU A 433 -0.93 -29.11 -18.51
C LEU A 433 -1.79 -28.53 -19.63
N ASP A 434 -2.71 -27.62 -19.28
CA ASP A 434 -3.58 -26.91 -20.21
C ASP A 434 -2.97 -25.56 -20.59
N CYS A 435 -2.49 -25.49 -21.82
CA CYS A 435 -1.64 -24.45 -22.37
C CYS A 435 -2.38 -23.48 -23.30
N ASN A 436 -3.71 -23.55 -23.39
CA ASN A 436 -4.51 -22.77 -24.36
C ASN A 436 -4.34 -21.24 -24.23
N HIS A 437 -3.87 -20.74 -23.09
CA HIS A 437 -3.65 -19.33 -22.83
C HIS A 437 -2.16 -18.95 -22.72
N LEU A 438 -1.23 -19.79 -23.19
CA LEU A 438 0.20 -19.45 -23.21
C LEU A 438 0.58 -18.67 -24.47
N LEU A 439 1.37 -17.62 -24.30
CA LEU A 439 1.96 -16.82 -25.38
C LEU A 439 3.21 -17.51 -25.96
N SER A 440 3.96 -18.24 -25.14
CA SER A 440 5.10 -19.05 -25.56
C SER A 440 4.66 -20.40 -26.13
N LYS A 441 5.48 -20.96 -27.04
CA LYS A 441 5.32 -22.33 -27.55
C LYS A 441 5.70 -23.40 -26.53
N ASP A 442 6.61 -23.05 -25.63
CA ASP A 442 7.15 -23.97 -24.62
C ASP A 442 6.54 -23.65 -23.25
N PRO A 443 5.70 -24.55 -22.69
CA PRO A 443 5.01 -24.30 -21.43
C PRO A 443 5.92 -24.42 -20.20
N ILE A 444 7.05 -25.11 -20.34
CA ILE A 444 8.03 -25.33 -19.28
C ILE A 444 9.40 -24.83 -19.75
N GLN A 445 9.99 -23.88 -19.02
CA GLN A 445 11.35 -23.40 -19.28
C GLN A 445 12.33 -23.92 -18.22
N LEU A 446 13.52 -24.36 -18.68
CA LEU A 446 14.61 -24.85 -17.83
C LEU A 446 15.81 -23.89 -17.87
N LEU A 447 16.33 -23.50 -16.71
CA LEU A 447 17.55 -22.69 -16.56
C LEU A 447 18.60 -23.44 -15.74
N ASN A 448 19.86 -22.97 -15.79
CA ASN A 448 21.00 -23.42 -14.97
C ASN A 448 21.17 -24.95 -14.81
N GLY A 449 20.95 -25.72 -15.89
CA GLY A 449 21.10 -27.19 -15.83
C GLY A 449 20.02 -27.91 -15.02
N ALA A 450 18.89 -27.25 -14.76
CA ALA A 450 17.70 -27.85 -14.16
C ALA A 450 17.20 -29.04 -15.00
N LYS A 451 16.55 -29.99 -14.31
CA LYS A 451 16.07 -31.24 -14.91
C LYS A 451 14.54 -31.30 -14.89
N LEU A 452 14.00 -31.92 -15.92
CA LEU A 452 12.58 -32.26 -16.02
C LEU A 452 12.45 -33.76 -16.26
N THR A 453 11.49 -34.40 -15.60
CA THR A 453 11.08 -35.78 -15.87
C THR A 453 9.57 -35.85 -15.94
N GLU A 454 9.07 -36.35 -17.06
CA GLU A 454 7.64 -36.46 -17.34
C GLU A 454 7.25 -37.94 -17.42
N ILE A 455 6.30 -38.34 -16.57
CA ILE A 455 5.82 -39.71 -16.47
C ILE A 455 4.31 -39.69 -16.69
N LYS A 456 3.86 -40.13 -17.86
CA LYS A 456 2.42 -40.12 -18.24
C LYS A 456 1.78 -38.72 -18.19
N THR A 457 2.59 -37.66 -18.26
CA THR A 457 2.12 -36.27 -18.32
C THR A 457 1.64 -35.96 -19.74
N LYS A 458 0.55 -35.20 -19.85
CA LYS A 458 0.00 -34.72 -21.11
C LYS A 458 0.02 -33.20 -21.13
N ILE A 459 0.36 -32.64 -22.27
CA ILE A 459 0.32 -31.21 -22.54
C ILE A 459 -0.70 -31.00 -23.66
N ILE A 460 -1.68 -30.11 -23.45
CA ILE A 460 -2.75 -29.83 -24.42
C ILE A 460 -2.81 -28.32 -24.69
N GLY A 461 -3.24 -27.93 -25.89
CA GLY A 461 -3.39 -26.51 -26.25
C GLY A 461 -2.12 -25.87 -26.82
N GLN A 462 -1.36 -26.61 -27.63
CA GLN A 462 -0.26 -26.08 -28.46
C GLN A 462 -0.72 -25.75 -29.88
#